data_AF-A0A1W1HG99-F1
#
_entry.id   AF-A0A1W1HG99-F1
#
_cell.length_a   1.000
_cell.length_b   1.000
_cell.length_c   1.000
_cell.angle_alpha   90.00
_cell.angle_beta   90.00
_cell.angle_gamma   90.00
#
_symmetry.space_group_name_H-M   'P 1'
#
loop_
_entity.id
_entity.type
_entity.pdbx_description
1 polymer ?
#
loop_
_entity_poly.entity_id
_entity_poly.type
_entity_poly.pdbx_seq_one_letter_code
_entity_poly.pdbx_strand_id
1 'polypeptide(L)'
;MEQWAYFLAKPQDNQKPLEPALKENQGIMEVYDMLQTFTKEDSLREQYRLREEFLRAQRTEALEYQRMIEKYQNALKDKKAVQKQWETEKKERERERREKETAFRERERERKAKETAFKEREQEKKEKEAAFKQMEEFKYNSILKLKQQEISLENIADILSIPMEEIRLLLNE
;
A
#
# COMPACT_ATOMS: atom_id res chain seq x y z
N MET A 1 2.50 -48.84 -8.79
CA MET A 1 2.68 -50.16 -8.14
C MET A 1 2.89 -51.24 -9.17
N GLU A 2 3.72 -52.22 -8.85
CA GLU A 2 4.08 -53.33 -9.73
C GLU A 2 2.97 -54.40 -9.78
N GLN A 3 2.78 -55.04 -10.93
CA GLN A 3 1.64 -55.95 -11.18
C GLN A 3 1.61 -57.18 -10.24
N TRP A 4 2.76 -57.63 -9.73
CA TRP A 4 2.84 -58.74 -8.78
C TRP A 4 2.26 -58.40 -7.41
N ALA A 5 2.27 -57.13 -7.00
CA ALA A 5 1.66 -56.73 -5.74
C ALA A 5 0.13 -56.87 -5.80
N TYR A 6 -0.47 -56.61 -6.97
CA TYR A 6 -1.90 -56.85 -7.22
C TYR A 6 -2.24 -58.34 -7.33
N PHE A 7 -1.30 -59.16 -7.81
CA PHE A 7 -1.43 -60.62 -7.81
C PHE A 7 -1.51 -61.16 -6.37
N LEU A 8 -0.62 -60.72 -5.48
CA LEU A 8 -0.64 -61.09 -4.06
C LEU A 8 -1.86 -60.56 -3.28
N ALA A 9 -2.46 -59.45 -3.72
CA ALA A 9 -3.63 -58.87 -3.07
C ALA A 9 -4.89 -59.76 -3.15
N LYS A 10 -4.88 -60.78 -4.02
CA LYS A 10 -5.96 -61.76 -4.18
C LYS A 10 -5.50 -63.12 -3.63
N PRO A 11 -6.37 -63.88 -2.92
CA PRO A 11 -6.05 -65.24 -2.52
C PRO A 11 -5.71 -66.10 -3.75
N GLN A 12 -4.56 -66.78 -3.71
CA GLN A 12 -4.08 -67.61 -4.81
C GLN A 12 -4.21 -69.09 -4.47
N ASP A 13 -4.70 -69.89 -5.40
CA ASP A 13 -4.70 -71.34 -5.28
C ASP A 13 -3.44 -71.90 -5.96
N ASN A 14 -2.36 -72.06 -5.20
CA ASN A 14 -1.06 -72.44 -5.77
C ASN A 14 -1.00 -73.91 -6.22
N GLN A 15 -2.06 -74.69 -5.97
CA GLN A 15 -2.21 -76.04 -6.52
C GLN A 15 -2.69 -76.00 -7.97
N LYS A 16 -3.19 -74.85 -8.44
CA LYS A 16 -3.58 -74.64 -9.83
C LYS A 16 -2.44 -73.99 -10.61
N PRO A 17 -2.24 -74.38 -11.87
CA PRO A 17 -1.24 -73.75 -12.72
C PRO A 17 -1.56 -72.28 -12.92
N LEU A 18 -0.52 -71.43 -12.85
CA LEU A 18 -0.64 -70.00 -13.11
C LEU A 18 -1.25 -69.74 -14.50
N GLU A 19 -2.15 -68.76 -14.59
CA GLU A 19 -2.77 -68.37 -15.86
C GLU A 19 -1.71 -67.97 -16.89
N PRO A 20 -1.82 -68.40 -18.16
CA PRO A 20 -0.82 -68.10 -19.18
C PRO A 20 -0.51 -66.61 -19.35
N ALA A 21 -1.52 -65.75 -19.18
CA ALA A 21 -1.39 -64.30 -19.27
C ALA A 21 -0.52 -63.67 -18.16
N LEU A 22 -0.33 -64.37 -17.04
CA LEU A 22 0.46 -63.90 -15.89
C LEU A 22 1.90 -64.43 -15.92
N LYS A 23 2.19 -65.44 -16.74
CA LYS A 23 3.54 -66.05 -16.87
C LYS A 23 4.55 -65.12 -17.54
N GLU A 24 4.08 -64.11 -18.27
CA GLU A 24 4.92 -63.09 -18.90
C GLU A 24 5.53 -62.12 -17.88
N ASN A 25 4.97 -62.05 -16.67
CA ASN A 25 5.47 -61.17 -15.61
C ASN A 25 6.43 -61.93 -14.69
N GLN A 26 7.73 -61.62 -14.80
CA GLN A 26 8.78 -62.26 -14.02
C GLN A 26 8.57 -62.14 -12.50
N GLY A 27 8.10 -60.99 -12.01
CA GLY A 27 7.83 -60.81 -10.57
C GLY A 27 6.65 -61.67 -10.07
N ILE A 28 5.62 -61.88 -10.91
CA ILE A 28 4.51 -62.79 -10.57
C ILE A 28 5.00 -64.24 -10.52
N MET A 29 5.85 -64.64 -11.48
CA MET A 29 6.45 -65.98 -11.52
C MET A 29 7.31 -66.25 -10.29
N GLU A 30 8.21 -65.35 -9.92
CA GLU A 30 9.07 -65.49 -8.73
C GLU A 30 8.25 -65.62 -7.43
N VAL A 31 7.18 -64.81 -7.31
CA VAL A 31 6.26 -64.88 -6.17
C VAL A 31 5.46 -66.18 -6.17
N TYR A 32 4.97 -66.62 -7.32
CA TYR A 32 4.22 -67.86 -7.46
C TYR A 32 5.08 -69.09 -7.11
N ASP A 33 6.32 -69.14 -7.61
CA ASP A 33 7.27 -70.23 -7.33
C ASP A 33 7.63 -70.28 -5.83
N MET A 34 7.87 -69.13 -5.21
CA MET A 34 8.08 -69.04 -3.76
C MET A 34 6.89 -69.61 -2.98
N LEU A 35 5.66 -69.26 -3.38
CA LEU A 35 4.43 -69.70 -2.73
C LEU A 35 4.16 -71.21 -2.88
N GLN A 36 4.75 -71.87 -3.89
CA GLN A 36 4.69 -73.33 -4.06
C GLN A 36 5.58 -74.10 -3.07
N THR A 37 6.58 -73.44 -2.46
CA THR A 37 7.50 -74.10 -1.50
C THR A 37 6.88 -74.33 -0.12
N PHE A 38 5.73 -73.71 0.16
CA PHE A 38 5.05 -73.80 1.45
C PHE A 38 4.04 -74.96 1.51
N THR A 39 3.78 -75.47 2.72
CA THR A 39 2.62 -76.34 2.94
C THR A 39 1.32 -75.56 2.68
N LYS A 40 0.19 -76.26 2.45
CA LYS A 40 -1.09 -75.61 2.13
C LYS A 40 -1.54 -74.61 3.22
N GLU A 41 -1.30 -74.92 4.48
CA GLU A 41 -1.65 -74.04 5.61
C GLU A 41 -0.68 -72.86 5.75
N ASP A 42 0.62 -73.09 5.57
CA ASP A 42 1.63 -72.03 5.63
C ASP A 42 1.49 -71.04 4.48
N SER A 43 1.22 -71.55 3.26
CA SER A 43 0.96 -70.71 2.10
C SER A 43 -0.25 -69.81 2.30
N LEU A 44 -1.34 -70.34 2.88
CA LEU A 44 -2.56 -69.57 3.08
C LEU A 44 -2.32 -68.47 4.10
N ARG A 45 -1.64 -68.80 5.22
CA ARG A 45 -1.26 -67.82 6.24
C ARG A 45 -0.39 -66.71 5.67
N GLU A 46 0.59 -67.06 4.86
CA GLU A 46 1.51 -66.10 4.25
C GLU A 46 0.81 -65.20 3.23
N GLN A 47 -0.11 -65.74 2.41
CA GLN A 47 -0.94 -64.94 1.52
C GLN A 47 -1.79 -63.91 2.27
N TYR A 48 -2.43 -64.29 3.39
CA TYR A 48 -3.18 -63.34 4.22
C TYR A 48 -2.28 -62.27 4.82
N ARG A 49 -1.08 -62.63 5.30
CA ARG A 49 -0.09 -61.67 5.83
C ARG A 49 0.29 -60.64 4.77
N LEU A 50 0.70 -61.10 3.58
CA LEU A 50 1.11 -60.24 2.48
C LEU A 50 -0.05 -59.34 1.99
N ARG A 51 -1.27 -59.88 1.95
CA ARG A 51 -2.47 -59.11 1.59
C ARG A 51 -2.76 -58.00 2.58
N GLU A 52 -2.68 -58.26 3.88
CA GLU A 52 -2.88 -57.23 4.91
C GLU A 52 -1.82 -56.14 4.83
N GLU A 53 -0.55 -56.50 4.62
CA GLU A 53 0.54 -55.53 4.44
C GLU A 53 0.35 -54.70 3.17
N PHE A 54 -0.07 -55.30 2.06
CA PHE A 54 -0.42 -54.57 0.83
C PHE A 54 -1.55 -53.57 1.06
N LEU A 55 -2.62 -53.97 1.75
CA LEU A 55 -3.74 -53.09 2.07
C LEU A 55 -3.32 -51.95 3.02
N ARG A 56 -2.41 -52.22 3.96
CA ARG A 56 -1.82 -51.17 4.82
C ARG A 56 -1.02 -50.18 4.01
N ALA A 57 -0.13 -50.66 3.13
CA ALA A 57 0.68 -49.80 2.27
C ALA A 57 -0.20 -48.89 1.38
N GLN A 58 -1.25 -49.46 0.78
CA GLN A 58 -2.25 -48.71 -0.01
C GLN A 58 -2.94 -47.61 0.80
N ARG A 59 -3.36 -47.93 2.04
CA ARG A 59 -3.99 -46.92 2.93
C ARG A 59 -3.02 -45.81 3.29
N THR A 60 -1.76 -46.13 3.59
CA THR A 60 -0.72 -45.13 3.89
C THR A 60 -0.46 -44.23 2.69
N GLU A 61 -0.29 -44.82 1.49
CA GLU A 61 -0.08 -44.04 0.26
C GLU A 61 -1.27 -43.11 -0.04
N ALA A 62 -2.51 -43.60 0.12
CA ALA A 62 -3.70 -42.78 -0.04
C ALA A 62 -3.76 -41.62 0.97
N LEU A 63 -3.40 -41.87 2.22
CA LEU A 63 -3.34 -40.83 3.27
C LEU A 63 -2.26 -39.79 2.96
N GLU A 64 -1.09 -40.21 2.48
CA GLU A 64 -0.03 -39.29 2.07
C GLU A 64 -0.45 -38.43 0.88
N TYR A 65 -1.13 -39.03 -0.10
CA TYR A 65 -1.67 -38.31 -1.24
C TYR A 65 -2.72 -37.28 -0.81
N GLN A 66 -3.64 -37.65 0.10
CA GLN A 66 -4.61 -36.70 0.68
C GLN A 66 -3.91 -35.55 1.41
N ARG A 67 -2.93 -35.85 2.26
CA ARG A 67 -2.14 -34.81 2.96
C ARG A 67 -1.42 -33.89 2.00
N MET A 68 -0.91 -34.41 0.88
CA MET A 68 -0.27 -33.61 -0.16
C MET A 68 -1.28 -32.66 -0.82
N ILE A 69 -2.48 -33.15 -1.17
CA ILE A 69 -3.56 -32.33 -1.72
C ILE A 69 -3.96 -31.23 -0.74
N GLU A 70 -4.16 -31.56 0.53
CA GLU A 70 -4.52 -30.58 1.57
C GLU A 70 -3.45 -29.50 1.73
N LYS A 71 -2.16 -29.88 1.76
CA LYS A 71 -1.04 -28.94 1.80
C LYS A 71 -1.06 -28.01 0.60
N TYR A 72 -1.28 -28.54 -0.60
CA TYR A 72 -1.36 -27.73 -1.82
C TYR A 72 -2.55 -26.75 -1.78
N GLN A 73 -3.72 -27.21 -1.34
CA GLN A 73 -4.89 -26.34 -1.20
C GLN A 73 -4.69 -25.24 -0.16
N ASN A 74 -4.05 -25.54 0.96
CA ASN A 74 -3.72 -24.54 1.98
C ASN A 74 -2.71 -23.52 1.44
N ALA A 75 -1.66 -23.96 0.75
CA ALA A 75 -0.70 -23.05 0.10
C ALA A 75 -1.38 -22.10 -0.91
N LEU A 76 -2.38 -22.60 -1.66
CA LEU A 76 -3.17 -21.76 -2.56
C LEU A 76 -4.02 -20.72 -1.81
N LYS A 77 -4.61 -21.09 -0.66
CA LYS A 77 -5.36 -20.15 0.19
C LYS A 77 -4.44 -19.07 0.75
N ASP A 78 -3.28 -19.45 1.27
CA ASP A 78 -2.30 -18.52 1.83
C ASP A 78 -1.80 -17.54 0.77
N LYS A 79 -1.47 -18.03 -0.42
CA LYS A 79 -1.09 -17.17 -1.56
C LYS A 79 -2.17 -16.16 -1.90
N LYS A 80 -3.44 -16.58 -1.93
CA LYS A 80 -4.58 -15.67 -2.16
C LYS A 80 -4.75 -14.64 -1.05
N ALA A 81 -4.56 -15.05 0.21
CA ALA A 81 -4.64 -14.15 1.36
C ALA A 81 -3.55 -13.07 1.30
N VAL A 82 -2.30 -13.47 1.04
CA VAL A 82 -1.16 -12.55 0.86
C VAL A 82 -1.41 -11.59 -0.30
N GLN A 83 -1.91 -12.09 -1.43
CA GLN A 83 -2.23 -11.23 -2.57
C GLN A 83 -3.29 -10.18 -2.22
N LYS A 84 -4.35 -10.58 -1.51
CA LYS A 84 -5.40 -9.65 -1.06
C LYS A 84 -4.84 -8.59 -0.11
N GLN A 85 -3.98 -8.98 0.84
CA GLN A 85 -3.31 -8.05 1.75
C GLN A 85 -2.45 -7.03 0.99
N TRP A 86 -1.66 -7.50 0.02
CA TRP A 86 -0.83 -6.63 -0.82
C TRP A 86 -1.67 -5.63 -1.63
N GLU A 87 -2.80 -6.07 -2.19
CA GLU A 87 -3.72 -5.18 -2.90
C GLU A 87 -4.36 -4.13 -2.00
N THR A 88 -4.74 -4.50 -0.76
CA THR A 88 -5.28 -3.54 0.21
C THR A 88 -4.22 -2.52 0.63
N GLU A 89 -3.01 -2.98 0.93
CA GLU A 89 -1.90 -2.11 1.34
C GLU A 89 -1.51 -1.14 0.21
N LYS A 90 -1.47 -1.64 -1.04
CA LYS A 90 -1.21 -0.81 -2.21
C LYS A 90 -2.25 0.30 -2.37
N LYS A 91 -3.54 -0.01 -2.20
CA LYS A 91 -4.63 0.98 -2.25
C LYS A 91 -4.53 2.01 -1.13
N GLU A 92 -4.15 1.57 0.07
CA GLU A 92 -3.97 2.46 1.23
C GLU A 92 -2.80 3.44 1.01
N ARG A 93 -1.64 2.95 0.57
CA ARG A 93 -0.50 3.81 0.21
C ARG A 93 -0.86 4.81 -0.89
N GLU A 94 -1.68 4.41 -1.87
CA GLU A 94 -2.13 5.32 -2.92
C GLU A 94 -3.04 6.41 -2.37
N ARG A 95 -3.94 6.09 -1.43
CA ARG A 95 -4.78 7.08 -0.74
C ARG A 95 -3.93 8.05 0.08
N GLU A 96 -3.00 7.55 0.88
CA GLU A 96 -2.08 8.38 1.66
C GLU A 96 -1.26 9.33 0.77
N ARG A 97 -0.79 8.84 -0.39
CA ARG A 97 -0.09 9.69 -1.36
C ARG A 97 -0.98 10.80 -1.91
N ARG A 98 -2.24 10.49 -2.25
CA ARG A 98 -3.21 11.49 -2.73
C ARG A 98 -3.50 12.53 -1.64
N GLU A 99 -3.69 12.12 -0.39
CA GLU A 99 -3.91 13.02 0.74
C GLU A 99 -2.71 13.94 1.00
N LYS A 100 -1.47 13.40 0.92
CA LYS A 100 -0.25 14.20 1.00
C LYS A 100 -0.16 15.21 -0.15
N GLU A 101 -0.53 14.80 -1.36
CA GLU A 101 -0.53 15.68 -2.52
C GLU A 101 -1.57 16.80 -2.39
N THR A 102 -2.78 16.50 -1.89
CA THR A 102 -3.80 17.52 -1.65
C THR A 102 -3.37 18.49 -0.55
N ALA A 103 -2.83 18.00 0.56
CA ALA A 103 -2.32 18.83 1.65
C ALA A 103 -1.17 19.74 1.18
N PHE A 104 -0.28 19.23 0.30
CA PHE A 104 0.78 20.04 -0.28
C PHE A 104 0.23 21.16 -1.18
N ARG A 105 -0.74 20.84 -2.04
CA ARG A 105 -1.40 21.84 -2.92
C ARG A 105 -2.12 22.92 -2.12
N GLU A 106 -2.79 22.56 -1.03
CA GLU A 106 -3.43 23.53 -0.13
C GLU A 106 -2.41 24.46 0.53
N ARG A 107 -1.31 23.92 1.06
CA ARG A 107 -0.22 24.73 1.62
C ARG A 107 0.39 25.69 0.59
N GLU A 108 0.53 25.24 -0.66
CA GLU A 108 1.03 26.09 -1.74
C GLU A 108 0.06 27.23 -2.07
N ARG A 109 -1.25 26.95 -2.13
CA ARG A 109 -2.29 27.97 -2.31
C ARG A 109 -2.31 28.97 -1.16
N GLU A 110 -2.21 28.50 0.08
CA GLU A 110 -2.16 29.38 1.26
C GLU A 110 -0.92 30.28 1.22
N ARG A 111 0.24 29.75 0.83
CA ARG A 111 1.46 30.54 0.64
C ARG A 111 1.28 31.63 -0.42
N LYS A 112 0.70 31.28 -1.58
CA LYS A 112 0.43 32.25 -2.65
C LYS A 112 -0.53 33.35 -2.18
N ALA A 113 -1.60 32.98 -1.47
CA ALA A 113 -2.55 33.94 -0.90
C ALA A 113 -1.90 34.87 0.15
N LYS A 114 -1.01 34.35 0.98
CA LYS A 114 -0.23 35.16 1.93
C LYS A 114 0.72 36.12 1.22
N GLU A 115 1.36 35.68 0.14
CA GLU A 115 2.25 36.52 -0.66
C GLU A 115 1.49 37.66 -1.36
N THR A 116 0.32 37.37 -1.94
CA THR A 116 -0.52 38.42 -2.57
C THR A 116 -1.01 39.42 -1.53
N ALA A 117 -1.51 38.95 -0.38
CA ALA A 117 -1.95 39.84 0.70
C ALA A 117 -0.80 40.71 1.26
N PHE A 118 0.43 40.20 1.27
CA PHE A 118 1.60 40.99 1.66
C PHE A 118 1.89 42.10 0.64
N LYS A 119 1.89 41.78 -0.66
CA LYS A 119 2.11 42.77 -1.73
C LYS A 119 1.05 43.87 -1.73
N GLU A 120 -0.22 43.50 -1.55
CA GLU A 120 -1.32 44.46 -1.43
C GLU A 120 -1.14 45.41 -0.25
N ARG A 121 -0.78 44.89 0.93
CA ARG A 121 -0.49 45.73 2.11
C ARG A 121 0.71 46.65 1.91
N GLU A 122 1.75 46.17 1.22
CA GLU A 122 2.92 46.99 0.91
C GLU A 122 2.55 48.13 -0.05
N GLN A 123 1.71 47.84 -1.04
CA GLN A 123 1.22 48.85 -1.98
C GLN A 123 0.30 49.86 -1.29
N GLU A 124 -0.63 49.42 -0.43
CA GLU A 124 -1.49 50.31 0.36
C GLU A 124 -0.65 51.27 1.24
N LYS A 125 0.44 50.77 1.84
CA LYS A 125 1.37 51.62 2.59
C LYS A 125 2.05 52.67 1.72
N LYS A 126 2.53 52.28 0.53
CA LYS A 126 3.15 53.23 -0.41
C LYS A 126 2.16 54.29 -0.88
N GLU A 127 0.91 53.91 -1.14
CA GLU A 127 -0.15 54.84 -1.52
C GLU A 127 -0.49 55.80 -0.38
N LYS A 128 -0.60 55.31 0.87
CA LYS A 128 -0.79 56.16 2.06
C LYS A 128 0.37 57.12 2.28
N GLU A 129 1.61 56.65 2.14
CA GLU A 129 2.80 57.49 2.27
C GLU A 129 2.87 58.56 1.16
N ALA A 130 2.54 58.21 -0.08
CA ALA A 130 2.46 59.15 -1.19
C ALA A 130 1.37 60.20 -0.97
N ALA A 131 0.17 59.79 -0.51
CA ALA A 131 -0.91 60.71 -0.17
C ALA A 131 -0.52 61.65 0.98
N PHE A 132 0.18 61.15 2.00
CA PHE A 132 0.70 61.96 3.10
C PHE A 132 1.71 63.01 2.61
N LYS A 133 2.67 62.62 1.76
CA LYS A 133 3.64 63.56 1.16
C LYS A 133 2.97 64.63 0.31
N GLN A 134 2.00 64.25 -0.52
CA GLN A 134 1.22 65.22 -1.31
C GLN A 134 0.44 66.20 -0.43
N MET A 135 -0.12 65.72 0.68
CA MET A 135 -0.81 66.57 1.65
C MET A 135 0.16 67.56 2.32
N GLU A 136 1.34 67.11 2.77
CA GLU A 136 2.36 67.98 3.34
C GLU A 136 2.85 69.02 2.34
N GLU A 137 3.13 68.63 1.09
CA GLU A 137 3.52 69.55 0.02
C GLU A 137 2.43 70.59 -0.26
N PHE A 138 1.15 70.17 -0.27
CA PHE A 138 0.03 71.09 -0.45
C PHE A 138 -0.07 72.10 0.71
N LYS A 139 0.07 71.64 1.96
CA LYS A 139 0.09 72.51 3.15
C LYS A 139 1.23 73.51 3.06
N TYR A 140 2.46 73.04 2.79
CA TYR A 140 3.65 73.88 2.66
C TYR A 140 3.47 74.96 1.57
N ASN A 141 3.04 74.57 0.38
CA ASN A 141 2.80 75.50 -0.73
C ASN A 141 1.71 76.54 -0.41
N SER A 142 0.68 76.15 0.34
CA SER A 142 -0.39 77.06 0.76
C SER A 142 0.11 78.08 1.79
N ILE A 143 0.88 77.64 2.79
CA ILE A 143 1.53 78.51 3.77
C ILE A 143 2.46 79.51 3.06
N LEU A 144 3.32 79.05 2.13
CA LEU A 144 4.21 79.93 1.36
C LEU A 144 3.45 81.02 0.61
N LYS A 145 2.35 80.66 -0.08
CA LYS A 145 1.54 81.63 -0.82
C LYS A 145 0.90 82.68 0.09
N LEU A 146 0.40 82.27 1.26
CA LEU A 146 -0.18 83.21 2.23
C LEU A 146 0.89 84.09 2.88
N LYS A 147 2.08 83.57 3.15
CA LYS A 147 3.25 84.34 3.64
C LYS A 147 3.69 85.37 2.59
N GLN A 148 3.67 85.02 1.30
CA GLN A 148 3.93 85.96 0.19
C GLN A 148 2.89 87.08 0.09
N GLN A 149 1.68 86.86 0.62
CA GLN A 149 0.63 87.88 0.72
C GLN A 149 0.72 88.70 2.02
N GLU A 150 1.83 88.59 2.76
CA GLU A 150 2.10 89.30 4.02
C GLU A 150 1.09 88.99 5.15
N ILE A 151 0.43 87.83 5.08
CA ILE A 151 -0.45 87.36 6.15
C ILE A 151 0.42 86.86 7.32
N SER A 152 0.13 87.29 8.54
CA SER A 152 0.86 86.84 9.74
C SER A 152 0.69 85.35 9.99
N LEU A 153 1.68 84.71 10.63
CA LEU A 153 1.67 83.27 10.88
C LEU A 153 0.46 82.84 11.75
N GLU A 154 0.02 83.67 12.71
CA GLU A 154 -1.17 83.38 13.52
C GLU A 154 -2.43 83.32 12.64
N ASN A 155 -2.60 84.27 11.72
CA ASN A 155 -3.75 84.29 10.81
C ASN A 155 -3.70 83.12 9.80
N ILE A 156 -2.51 82.70 9.37
CA ILE A 156 -2.35 81.51 8.50
C ILE A 156 -2.77 80.24 9.25
N ALA A 157 -2.39 80.10 10.52
CA ALA A 157 -2.79 78.98 11.38
C ALA A 157 -4.31 78.86 11.49
N ASP A 158 -4.99 79.98 11.72
CA ASP A 158 -6.44 80.05 11.80
C ASP A 158 -7.12 79.75 10.45
N ILE A 159 -6.63 80.34 9.35
CA ILE A 159 -7.21 80.17 8.00
C ILE A 159 -7.11 78.71 7.53
N LEU A 160 -5.94 78.08 7.70
CA LEU A 160 -5.72 76.70 7.27
C LEU A 160 -6.17 75.67 8.32
N SER A 161 -6.54 76.12 9.52
CA SER A 161 -6.84 75.25 10.68
C SER A 161 -5.70 74.27 10.96
N ILE A 162 -4.46 74.75 10.89
CA ILE A 162 -3.23 73.98 11.14
C ILE A 162 -2.59 74.52 12.42
N PRO A 163 -2.15 73.67 13.36
CA PRO A 163 -1.44 74.11 14.56
C PRO A 163 -0.23 74.98 14.24
N MET A 164 0.03 76.02 15.05
CA MET A 164 1.18 76.91 14.87
C MET A 164 2.52 76.16 14.93
N GLU A 165 2.60 75.12 15.75
CA GLU A 165 3.76 74.23 15.85
C GLU A 165 4.04 73.51 14.52
N GLU A 166 2.99 73.09 13.81
CA GLU A 166 3.10 72.40 12.52
C GLU A 166 3.52 73.38 11.41
N ILE A 167 3.06 74.63 11.45
CA ILE A 167 3.49 75.69 10.52
C ILE A 167 4.97 76.03 10.69
N ARG A 168 5.44 76.16 11.94
CA ARG A 168 6.86 76.40 12.26
C ARG A 168 7.76 75.26 11.80
N LEU A 169 7.34 74.02 12.07
CA LEU A 169 8.01 72.80 11.59
C LEU A 169 8.12 72.76 10.06
N LEU A 170 7.06 73.10 9.33
CA LEU A 170 7.07 73.11 7.86
C LEU A 170 7.94 74.23 7.26
N LEU A 171 8.13 75.34 7.98
CA LEU A 171 8.97 76.46 7.53
C LEU A 171 10.43 76.38 8.00
N ASN A 172 10.78 75.39 8.83
CA ASN A 172 12.08 75.29 9.52
C ASN A 172 12.43 76.57 10.33
N GLU A 173 11.42 77.20 10.95
CA GLU A 173 11.54 78.37 11.85
C GLU A 173 11.27 77.95 13.30
#